data_AF-A0A0B7BV25-F1
#
_entry.id   AF-A0A0B7BV25-F1
#
_cell.length_a   1.000
_cell.length_b   1.000
_cell.length_c   1.000
_cell.angle_alpha   90.00
_cell.angle_beta   90.00
_cell.angle_gamma   90.00
#
_symmetry.space_group_name_H-M   'P 1'
#
loop_
_entity.id
_entity.type
_entity.pdbx_description
1 polymer ?
#
loop_
_entity_poly.entity_id
_entity_poly.type
_entity_poly.pdbx_seq_one_letter_code
_entity_poly.pdbx_strand_id
1 'polypeptide(L)' 'MEIMAVTKAMIWLESQTFIHACFLSDSMSMLRKIETGWARRHWIESLGRSKLTKISFIFVPGHAG' A
#
# COMPACT_ATOMS: atom_id res chain seq x y z
N MET A 1 8.83 1.88 -10.17
CA MET A 1 8.13 0.58 -10.26
C MET A 1 7.37 0.25 -8.99
N GLU A 2 7.98 0.44 -7.82
CA GLU A 2 7.38 0.18 -6.49
C GLU A 2 6.01 0.81 -6.24
N ILE A 3 5.86 2.12 -6.47
CA ILE A 3 4.55 2.78 -6.28
C ILE A 3 3.48 2.20 -7.21
N MET A 4 3.85 1.80 -8.43
CA MET A 4 2.91 1.15 -9.35
C MET A 4 2.47 -0.22 -8.83
N ALA A 5 3.37 -0.98 -8.20
CA ALA A 5 3.03 -2.24 -7.56
C ALA A 5 2.02 -2.03 -6.42
N VAL A 6 2.25 -1.04 -5.56
CA VAL A 6 1.31 -0.70 -4.48
C VAL A 6 -0.04 -0.24 -5.05
N THR A 7 -0.05 0.62 -6.07
CA THR A 7 -1.30 1.07 -6.72
C THR A 7 -2.10 -0.09 -7.28
N LYS A 8 -1.46 -1.03 -7.99
CA LYS A 8 -2.16 -2.22 -8.50
C LYS A 8 -2.74 -3.08 -7.38
N ALA A 9 -1.99 -3.25 -6.30
CA ALA A 9 -2.49 -3.98 -5.12
C ALA A 9 -3.67 -3.27 -4.45
N MET A 10 -3.66 -1.93 -4.36
CA MET A 10 -4.80 -1.16 -3.83
C MET A 10 -6.06 -1.31 -4.67
N ILE A 11 -5.93 -1.26 -6.00
CA ILE A 11 -7.05 -1.49 -6.92
C ILE A 11 -7.58 -2.91 -6.75
N TRP A 12 -6.69 -3.90 -6.63
CA TRP A 12 -7.11 -5.27 -6.39
C TRP A 12 -7.87 -5.42 -5.07
N LEU A 13 -7.37 -4.80 -4.00
CA LEU A 13 -7.98 -4.79 -2.66
C LEU A 13 -9.38 -4.16 -2.61
N GLU A 14 -9.73 -3.27 -3.55
CA GLU A 14 -11.07 -2.68 -3.67
C GLU A 14 -12.18 -3.75 -3.75
N SER A 15 -11.90 -4.85 -4.45
CA SER A 15 -12.84 -5.95 -4.67
C SER A 15 -12.82 -7.02 -3.57
N GLN A 16 -11.94 -6.89 -2.58
CA GLN A 16 -11.70 -7.92 -1.58
C GLN A 16 -12.47 -7.65 -0.28
N THR A 17 -12.72 -8.70 0.50
CA THR A 17 -13.40 -8.60 1.80
C THR A 17 -12.43 -8.49 2.98
N PHE A 18 -11.16 -8.19 2.73
CA PHE A 18 -10.16 -8.01 3.78
C PHE A 18 -10.42 -6.75 4.58
N ILE A 19 -10.20 -6.84 5.90
CA ILE A 19 -10.35 -5.73 6.84
C ILE A 19 -9.00 -5.06 7.11
N HIS A 20 -7.91 -5.83 7.03
CA HIS A 20 -6.55 -5.34 7.23
C HIS A 20 -5.65 -5.76 6.07
N ALA A 21 -4.78 -4.86 5.63
CA ALA A 21 -3.74 -5.15 4.65
C ALA A 21 -2.36 -4.74 5.18
N CYS A 22 -1.35 -5.56 4.86
CA CYS A 22 0.03 -5.29 5.20
C CYS A 22 0.90 -5.36 3.93
N PHE A 23 1.65 -4.29 3.68
CA PHE A 23 2.59 -4.17 2.59
C PHE A 23 4.01 -4.26 3.12
N LEU A 24 4.76 -5.26 2.66
CA LEU A 24 6.17 -5.43 2.96
C LEU A 24 6.98 -4.86 1.80
N SER A 25 7.98 -4.05 2.09
CA SER A 25 8.82 -3.41 1.07
C SER A 25 10.23 -3.18 1.57
N ASP A 26 11.22 -3.44 0.71
CA ASP A 26 12.62 -3.10 0.91
C ASP A 26 12.97 -1.68 0.44
N SER A 27 12.00 -0.94 -0.07
CA SER A 27 12.22 0.43 -0.53
C SER A 27 11.77 1.45 0.47
N MET A 28 12.75 2.02 1.18
CA MET A 28 12.53 3.16 2.06
C MET A 28 12.05 4.40 1.29
N SER A 29 12.46 4.53 0.02
CA SER A 29 12.05 5.66 -0.84
C SER A 29 10.55 5.60 -1.18
N MET A 30 10.01 4.39 -1.39
CA MET A 30 8.58 4.16 -1.57
C MET A 30 7.81 4.51 -0.30
N LEU A 31 8.27 4.04 0.86
CA LEU A 31 7.61 4.30 2.14
C LEU A 31 7.51 5.80 2.44
N ARG A 32 8.60 6.56 2.25
CA ARG A 32 8.57 8.02 2.45
C ARG A 32 7.58 8.74 1.52
N LYS A 33 7.42 8.28 0.27
CA LYS A 33 6.42 8.83 -0.66
C LYS A 33 4.99 8.55 -0.20
N ILE A 34 4.76 7.42 0.45
CA ILE A 34 3.45 7.06 1.01
C ILE A 34 3.17 7.90 2.25
N GLU A 35 4.14 8.02 3.17
CA GLU A 35 4.03 8.83 4.39
C GLU A 35 3.74 10.30 4.09
N THR A 36 4.39 10.87 3.05
CA THR A 36 4.16 12.26 2.61
C THR A 36 2.82 12.46 1.90
N GLY A 37 2.00 11.41 1.76
CA GLY A 37 0.66 11.49 1.18
C GLY A 37 0.62 11.60 -0.34
N TRP A 38 1.76 11.46 -1.02
CA TRP A 38 1.87 11.64 -2.48
C TRP A 38 0.94 10.70 -3.25
N ALA A 39 0.84 9.44 -2.79
CA ALA A 39 -0.01 8.43 -3.42
C ALA A 39 -1.45 8.37 -2.82
N ARG A 40 -1.69 9.07 -1.71
CA ARG A 40 -2.94 8.94 -0.94
C ARG A 40 -4.17 9.40 -1.72
N ARG A 41 -4.06 10.44 -2.56
CA ARG A 41 -5.18 10.93 -3.38
C ARG A 41 -5.72 9.87 -4.34
N HIS A 42 -4.84 9.10 -4.98
CA HIS A 42 -5.25 8.06 -5.93
C HIS A 42 -5.87 6.84 -5.25
N TRP A 43 -5.51 6.57 -3.99
CA TRP A 43 -6.00 5.39 -3.28
C TRP A 43 -7.25 5.67 -2.45
N ILE A 44 -7.52 6.91 -2.06
CA ILE A 44 -8.71 7.26 -1.25
C ILE A 44 -10.01 6.74 -1.87
N GLU A 45 -10.16 6.82 -3.19
CA GLU A 45 -11.38 6.35 -3.86
C GLU A 45 -11.52 4.82 -3.77
N SER A 46 -10.48 4.07 -4.12
CA SER A 46 -10.47 2.60 -3.99
C SER A 46 -10.60 2.15 -2.54
N LEU A 47 -9.99 2.87 -1.59
CA LEU A 47 -10.12 2.57 -0.16
C LEU A 47 -11.54 2.81 0.36
N GLY A 48 -12.20 3.88 -0.09
CA GLY A 48 -13.59 4.17 0.27
C GLY A 48 -14.58 3.12 -0.22
N ARG A 49 -14.22 2.35 -1.26
CA ARG A 49 -15.02 1.23 -1.79
C ARG A 49 -14.66 -0.12 -1.17
N SER A 50 -13.48 -0.23 -0.56
CA SER A 50 -13.03 -1.43 0.13
C SER A 50 -13.61 -1.58 1.54
N LYS A 51 -13.48 -2.76 2.15
CA LYS A 51 -13.75 -2.99 3.58
C LYS A 51 -12.55 -2.74 4.50
N LEU A 52 -11.45 -2.21 3.96
CA LEU A 52 -10.21 -2.03 4.71
C LEU A 52 -10.35 -0.92 5.75
N THR A 53 -10.08 -1.25 7.00
CA THR A 53 -10.02 -0.31 8.13
C THR A 53 -8.58 0.09 8.45
N LYS A 54 -7.60 -0.76 8.10
CA LYS A 54 -6.19 -0.52 8.38
C LYS A 54 -5.30 -1.03 7.27
N ILE A 55 -4.34 -0.19 6.89
CA ILE A 55 -3.23 -0.55 6.01
C ILE A 55 -1.95 -0.23 6.73
N SER A 56 -1.05 -1.20 6.80
CA SER A 56 0.28 -1.03 7.39
C SER A 56 1.34 -1.25 6.31
N PHE A 57 2.34 -0.37 6.29
CA PHE A 57 3.51 -0.52 5.46
C PHE A 57 4.71 -0.82 6.36
N ILE A 58 5.43 -1.90 6.08
CA ILE A 58 6.56 -2.36 6.89
C ILE A 58 7.79 -2.38 5.99
N PHE A 59 8.83 -1.70 6.44
CA PHE A 59 10.14 -1.80 5.83
C PHE A 59 10.76 -3.16 6.16
N VAL A 60 11.19 -3.89 5.15
CA VAL A 60 11.92 -5.15 5.28
C VAL A 60 13.18 -5.03 4.43
N PRO A 61 14.38 -4.93 5.01
CA PRO A 61 15.61 -4.77 4.23
C PRO A 61 15.78 -5.95 3.26
N GLY A 62 15.89 -5.65 1.97
CA GLY A 62 16.24 -6.64 0.95
C GLY A 62 17.63 -7.19 1.21
N HIS A 63 17.85 -8.49 0.95
CA HIS A 63 19.03 -9.32 1.32
C HIS A 63 19.01 -10.04 2.69
N ALA A 64 17.86 -10.23 3.34
CA ALA A 64 17.74 -11.09 4.53
C ALA A 64 17.18 -12.50 4.23
N GLY A 65 17.45 -13.02 3.01
CA GLY A 65 17.11 -14.38 2.61
C GLY A 65 18.26 -15.34 2.85
#